data_AF-A0A7X8SRI4-F1
#
_entry.id   AF-A0A7X8SRI4-F1
#
_cell.length_a   1.000
_cell.length_b   1.000
_cell.length_c   1.000
_cell.angle_alpha   90.00
_cell.angle_beta   90.00
_cell.angle_gamma   90.00
#
_symmetry.space_group_name_H-M   'P 1'
#
loop_
_entity.id
_entity.type
_entity.pdbx_description
1 polymer ?
#
loop_
_entity_poly.entity_id
_entity_poly.type
_entity_poly.pdbx_seq_one_letter_code
_entity_poly.pdbx_strand_id
1 'polypeptide(L)' 'MKKVSFNISPPVPCTEEQFREWIEYNLGAIASISLDNPLSDFELEVTNYLQIEID' A
#
# COMPACT_ATOMS: atom_id res chain seq x y z
N MET A 1 -21.27 -3.62 -6.07
CA MET A 1 -19.79 -3.67 -5.98
C MET A 1 -19.41 -2.97 -4.69
N LYS A 2 -18.68 -3.60 -3.77
CA LYS A 2 -18.29 -2.93 -2.50
C LYS A 2 -16.95 -2.24 -2.72
N LYS A 3 -16.88 -0.95 -2.41
CA LYS A 3 -15.64 -0.18 -2.47
C LYS A 3 -15.13 0.04 -1.06
N VAL A 4 -13.83 -0.22 -0.84
CA VAL A 4 -13.14 0.05 0.42
C VAL A 4 -12.09 1.11 0.15
N SER A 5 -12.00 2.10 1.03
CA SER A 5 -10.97 3.13 1.00
C SER A 5 -10.19 3.09 2.30
N PHE A 6 -8.87 3.22 2.21
CA PHE A 6 -7.97 3.30 3.37
C PHE A 6 -6.96 4.41 3.13
N ASN A 7 -6.49 5.02 4.22
CA ASN A 7 -5.37 5.95 4.19
C ASN A 7 -4.12 5.20 4.63
N ILE A 8 -3.05 5.33 3.85
CA ILE A 8 -1.75 4.71 4.12
C ILE A 8 -0.71 5.82 4.13
N SER A 9 0.26 5.71 5.02
CA SER A 9 1.43 6.58 5.07
C SER A 9 2.69 5.73 5.00
N PRO A 10 3.68 6.09 4.16
CA PRO A 10 4.92 5.34 4.10
C PRO A 10 5.71 5.51 5.42
N PRO A 11 6.34 4.44 5.95
CA PRO A 11 7.15 4.50 7.16
C PRO A 11 8.48 5.24 6.98
N VAL A 12 8.95 5.37 5.72
CA VAL A 12 10.21 6.02 5.36
C VAL A 12 10.03 6.92 4.13
N PRO A 13 10.89 7.94 3.92
CA PRO A 13 10.85 8.74 2.70
C PRO A 13 11.02 7.90 1.44
N CYS A 14 10.16 8.11 0.46
CA CYS A 14 10.17 7.40 -0.82
C CYS A 14 9.64 8.32 -1.92
N THR A 15 9.86 7.94 -3.19
CA THR A 15 9.17 8.58 -4.32
C THR A 15 7.73 8.07 -4.45
N GLU A 16 6.93 8.73 -5.28
CA GLU A 16 5.58 8.28 -5.59
C GLU A 16 5.59 6.91 -6.29
N GLU A 17 6.55 6.68 -7.19
CA GLU A 17 6.69 5.42 -7.91
C GLU A 17 7.05 4.27 -6.97
N GLN A 18 7.98 4.50 -6.04
CA GLN A 18 8.34 3.54 -5.01
C GLN A 18 7.15 3.23 -4.10
N PHE A 19 6.39 4.26 -3.72
CA PHE A 19 5.18 4.07 -2.93
C PHE A 19 4.14 3.21 -3.68
N ARG A 20 3.88 3.51 -4.95
CA ARG A 20 2.94 2.75 -5.79
C ARG A 20 3.36 1.29 -5.93
N GLU A 21 4.63 1.04 -6.25
CA GLU A 21 5.17 -0.32 -6.38
C GLU A 21 4.98 -1.11 -5.07
N TRP A 22 5.24 -0.49 -3.93
CA TRP A 22 5.04 -1.10 -2.61
C TRP A 22 3.57 -1.45 -2.33
N ILE A 23 2.63 -0.56 -2.69
CA ILE A 23 1.19 -0.84 -2.58
C ILE A 23 0.79 -2.00 -3.48
N GLU A 24 1.20 -1.98 -4.75
CA GLU A 24 0.86 -3.03 -5.72
C GLU A 24 1.41 -4.40 -5.30
N TYR A 25 2.63 -4.43 -4.73
CA TYR A 25 3.24 -5.65 -4.20
C TYR A 25 2.44 -6.20 -3.01
N ASN A 26 2.14 -5.38 -2.00
CA ASN A 26 1.42 -5.82 -0.80
C ASN A 26 -0.04 -6.22 -1.08
N LEU A 27 -0.68 -5.61 -2.10
CA LEU A 27 -2.02 -6.02 -2.56
C LEU A 27 -1.99 -7.22 -3.50
N GLY A 28 -0.81 -7.77 -3.83
CA GLY A 28 -0.65 -8.94 -4.69
C GLY A 28 -0.90 -8.66 -6.18
N ALA A 29 -0.91 -7.40 -6.61
CA ALA A 29 -1.05 -7.02 -8.01
C ALA A 29 0.24 -7.31 -8.81
N ILE A 30 1.39 -7.26 -8.14
CA ILE A 30 2.71 -7.66 -8.69
C ILE A 30 3.38 -8.67 -7.77
N ALA A 31 4.22 -9.54 -8.33
CA ALA A 31 4.83 -10.65 -7.59
C ALA A 31 6.15 -10.30 -6.88
N SER A 32 6.72 -9.14 -7.18
CA SER A 32 8.03 -8.71 -6.66
C SER A 32 8.10 -7.20 -6.56
N ILE A 33 8.93 -6.72 -5.64
CA ILE A 33 9.27 -5.31 -5.45
C ILE A 33 10.77 -5.11 -5.72
N SER A 34 11.15 -3.95 -6.25
CA SER A 34 12.55 -3.57 -6.46
C SER A 34 13.35 -3.56 -5.15
N LEU A 35 14.58 -4.06 -5.20
CA LEU A 35 15.52 -4.00 -4.07
C LEU A 35 15.95 -2.57 -3.72
N ASP A 36 15.88 -1.65 -4.70
CA ASP A 36 16.17 -0.22 -4.49
C ASP A 36 14.98 0.53 -3.87
N ASN A 37 13.83 -0.14 -3.68
CA ASN A 37 12.68 0.44 -3.02
C ASN A 37 12.88 0.37 -1.49
N PRO A 38 12.99 1.52 -0.79
CA PRO A 38 13.24 1.55 0.65
C PRO A 38 12.07 0.97 1.46
N LEU A 39 10.93 0.72 0.84
CA LEU A 39 9.75 0.13 1.46
C LEU A 39 9.73 -1.41 1.39
N SER A 40 10.68 -2.05 0.68
CA SER A 40 10.72 -3.51 0.48
C SER A 40 10.84 -4.33 1.76
N ASP A 41 11.42 -3.75 2.81
CA ASP A 41 11.57 -4.38 4.13
C ASP A 41 10.36 -4.15 5.06
N PHE A 42 9.33 -3.43 4.60
CA PHE A 42 8.18 -3.03 5.42
C PHE A 42 6.88 -3.68 4.94
N GLU A 43 6.09 -4.18 5.88
CA GLU A 43 4.73 -4.68 5.61
C GLU A 43 3.73 -3.51 5.52
N LEU A 44 2.68 -3.70 4.71
CA LEU A 44 1.60 -2.73 4.60
C LEU A 44 0.74 -2.69 5.87
N GLU A 45 0.94 -1.68 6.70
CA GLU A 45 0.07 -1.41 7.84
C GLU A 45 -0.99 -0.35 7.50
N VAL A 46 -2.27 -0.71 7.68
CA VAL A 46 -3.39 0.22 7.48
C VAL A 46 -3.74 0.87 8.81
N THR A 47 -3.44 2.17 8.93
CA THR A 47 -3.65 2.93 10.17
C THR A 47 -5.09 3.35 10.41
N ASN A 48 -5.93 3.43 9.36
CA ASN A 48 -7.35 3.75 9.48
C ASN A 48 -8.19 3.00 8.43
N TYR A 49 -9.17 2.22 8.89
CA TYR A 49 -10.18 1.58 8.03
C TYR A 49 -11.43 2.48 7.96
N LEU A 50 -11.83 2.90 6.75
CA LEU A 50 -13.19 3.42 6.55
C LEU A 50 -14.14 2.23 6.41
N GLN A 51 -15.09 2.14 7.35
CA GLN A 51 -16.17 1.18 7.35
C GLN A 51 -17.05 1.42 6.11
N ILE A 52 -17.31 0.35 5.36
CA ILE A 52 -18.08 0.38 4.11
C ILE A 52 -19.55 0.69 4.44
N GLU A 53 -20.12 1.72 3.80
CA GLU A 53 -21.57 1.93 3.73
C GLU A 53 -22.20 0.90 2.76
N ILE A 54 -23.27 0.26 3.22
CA ILE A 54 -24.03 -0.75 2.49
C ILE A 54 -25.35 -0.07 2.08
N ASP A 55 -25.63 0.00 0.77
CA ASP A 55 -26.97 0.28 0.23
C ASP A 55 -27.92 -0.92 0.48
#